data_AF-A0A6P1MGB7-F1
#
_entry.id   AF-A0A6P1MGB7-F1
#
_cell.length_a   1.000
_cell.length_b   1.000
_cell.length_c   1.000
_cell.angle_alpha   90.00
_cell.angle_beta   90.00
_cell.angle_gamma   90.00
#
_symmetry.space_group_name_H-M   'P 1'
#
loop_
_entity.id
_entity.type
_entity.pdbx_description
1 polymer ?
#
loop_
_entity_poly.entity_id
_entity_poly.type
_entity_poly.pdbx_seq_one_letter_code
_entity_poly.pdbx_strand_id
1 'polypeptide(L)'
;MLHDPSHYTPAVSAEEIVVSSADKDVLRRLAEQKAEISSLPVQQETTRLWTAPNDMVPERPMVWANEICWNEMEHNEELTLQCEGGWAREQERVLRHEIYQWNHLPGDIVVSTRGSNAQRRFTAPILELLSRPISAL
;
A
#
# COMPACT_ATOMS: atom_id res chain seq x y z
N MET A 1 22.51 -6.21 21.78
CA MET A 1 22.36 -4.98 20.99
C MET A 1 22.22 -3.83 21.98
N LEU A 2 23.25 -2.99 22.09
CA LEU A 2 23.27 -1.84 23.02
C LEU A 2 22.45 -0.73 22.35
N HIS A 3 21.31 -0.36 22.93
CA HIS A 3 20.57 0.83 22.48
C HIS A 3 21.44 2.04 22.80
N ASP A 4 21.85 2.80 21.77
CA ASP A 4 22.60 4.04 21.95
C ASP A 4 21.66 5.10 22.57
N PRO A 5 21.84 5.48 23.85
CA PRO A 5 20.99 6.45 24.51
C PRO A 5 21.15 7.88 23.94
N SER A 6 22.15 8.10 23.07
CA SER A 6 22.33 9.37 22.35
C SER A 6 21.55 9.46 21.03
N HIS A 7 20.89 8.38 20.59
CA HIS A 7 20.05 8.41 19.40
C HIS A 7 18.79 9.25 19.66
N TYR A 8 18.85 10.51 19.22
CA TYR A 8 17.74 11.44 19.20
C TYR A 8 17.18 11.54 17.78
N THR A 9 15.89 11.25 17.61
CA THR A 9 15.16 11.61 16.39
C THR A 9 14.58 13.01 16.59
N PRO A 10 14.92 14.00 15.74
CA PRO A 10 14.32 15.32 15.83
C PRO A 10 12.80 15.24 15.67
N ALA A 11 12.09 16.13 16.37
CA ALA A 11 10.66 16.26 16.19
C ALA A 11 10.36 16.59 14.71
N VAL A 12 9.51 15.78 14.08
CA VAL A 12 9.07 16.00 12.70
C VAL A 12 8.31 17.33 12.65
N SER A 13 8.72 18.25 11.75
CA SER A 13 7.95 19.46 11.49
C SER A 13 6.61 19.10 10.86
N ALA A 14 5.51 19.62 11.43
CA ALA A 14 4.19 19.48 10.85
C ALA A 14 4.03 20.45 9.67
N GLU A 15 4.57 20.06 8.52
CA GLU A 15 4.38 20.77 7.25
C GLU A 15 3.05 20.37 6.61
N GLU A 16 2.38 21.35 5.98
CA GLU A 16 1.14 21.09 5.26
C GLU A 16 1.41 20.19 4.04
N ILE A 17 0.63 19.12 3.90
CA ILE A 17 0.73 18.22 2.75
C ILE A 17 0.03 18.88 1.56
N VAL A 18 0.81 19.49 0.68
CA VAL A 18 0.31 20.03 -0.59
C VAL A 18 0.52 19.00 -1.70
N VAL A 19 -0.57 18.56 -2.34
CA VAL A 19 -0.53 17.60 -3.45
C VAL A 19 -0.95 18.32 -4.74
N SER A 20 -0.07 18.29 -5.74
CA SER A 20 -0.32 18.91 -7.05
C SER A 20 -1.48 18.24 -7.79
N SER A 21 -2.04 18.90 -8.80
CA SER A 21 -3.05 18.27 -9.66
C SER A 21 -2.49 17.06 -10.41
N ALA A 22 -1.25 17.16 -10.91
CA ALA A 22 -0.58 16.06 -11.61
C ALA A 22 -0.39 14.83 -10.71
N ASP A 23 0.09 15.03 -9.48
CA ASP A 23 0.25 13.96 -8.50
C ASP A 23 -1.09 13.31 -8.15
N LYS A 24 -2.16 14.11 -7.99
CA LYS A 24 -3.52 13.60 -7.75
C LYS A 24 -4.00 12.70 -8.88
N ASP A 25 -3.70 13.06 -10.12
CA ASP A 25 -4.13 12.28 -11.29
C ASP A 25 -3.35 10.95 -11.39
N VAL A 26 -2.05 10.94 -11.08
CA VAL A 26 -1.26 9.71 -10.98
C VAL A 26 -1.84 8.78 -9.91
N LEU A 27 -2.05 9.29 -8.70
CA LEU A 27 -2.56 8.51 -7.58
C LEU A 27 -3.99 8.00 -7.82
N ARG A 28 -4.84 8.80 -8.47
CA ARG A 28 -6.21 8.40 -8.81
C ARG A 28 -6.22 7.17 -9.74
N ARG A 29 -5.42 7.19 -10.80
CA ARG A 29 -5.34 6.06 -11.75
C ARG A 29 -4.85 4.78 -11.09
N LEU A 30 -3.84 4.87 -10.22
CA LEU A 30 -3.36 3.71 -9.46
C LEU A 30 -4.41 3.19 -8.47
N ALA A 31 -5.16 4.10 -7.83
CA ALA A 31 -6.24 3.71 -6.93
C ALA A 31 -7.40 3.03 -7.68
N GLU A 32 -7.72 3.46 -8.90
CA GLU A 32 -8.70 2.82 -9.78
C GLU A 32 -8.26 1.39 -10.15
N GLN A 33 -7.01 1.20 -10.58
CA GLN A 33 -6.47 -0.14 -10.86
C GLN A 33 -6.53 -1.06 -9.64
N LYS A 34 -6.14 -0.56 -8.46
CA LYS A 34 -6.25 -1.30 -7.20
C LYS A 34 -7.70 -1.67 -6.89
N ALA A 35 -8.65 -0.77 -7.13
CA ALA A 35 -10.07 -1.02 -6.91
C ALA A 35 -10.65 -2.07 -7.88
N GLU A 36 -10.17 -2.10 -9.13
CA GLU A 36 -10.51 -3.15 -10.09
C GLU A 36 -10.00 -4.51 -9.60
N ILE A 37 -8.73 -4.59 -9.19
CA ILE A 37 -8.12 -5.82 -8.67
C ILE A 37 -8.84 -6.32 -7.41
N SER A 38 -9.17 -5.42 -6.48
CA SER A 38 -9.85 -5.78 -5.24
C SER A 38 -11.29 -6.26 -5.43
N SER A 39 -11.91 -5.90 -6.56
CA SER A 39 -13.27 -6.33 -6.91
C SER A 39 -13.34 -7.74 -7.50
N LEU A 40 -12.19 -8.35 -7.84
CA LEU A 40 -12.14 -9.68 -8.43
C LEU A 40 -12.65 -10.74 -7.45
N PRO A 41 -13.47 -11.72 -7.90
CA PRO A 41 -14.02 -12.77 -7.03
C PRO A 41 -12.95 -13.58 -6.29
N VAL A 42 -11.76 -13.74 -6.90
CA VAL A 42 -10.62 -14.43 -6.30
C VAL A 42 -10.19 -13.81 -4.96
N GLN A 43 -10.39 -12.50 -4.77
CA GLN A 43 -10.05 -11.83 -3.50
C GLN A 43 -10.90 -12.35 -2.34
N GLN A 44 -12.17 -12.68 -2.59
CA GLN A 44 -13.08 -13.23 -1.58
C GLN A 44 -12.64 -14.65 -1.19
N GLU A 45 -12.30 -15.46 -2.19
CA GLU A 45 -11.83 -16.83 -1.95
C GLU A 45 -10.48 -16.84 -1.22
N THR A 46 -9.52 -16.03 -1.65
CA THR A 46 -8.22 -15.90 -0.97
C THR A 46 -8.39 -15.43 0.48
N THR A 47 -9.28 -14.47 0.74
CA THR A 47 -9.61 -14.03 2.12
C THR A 47 -10.19 -15.15 2.97
N ARG A 48 -11.10 -15.95 2.41
CA ARG A 48 -11.69 -17.12 3.07
C ARG A 48 -10.61 -18.14 3.42
N LEU A 49 -9.72 -18.44 2.49
CA LEU A 49 -8.60 -19.37 2.67
C LEU A 49 -7.61 -18.87 3.75
N TRP A 50 -7.36 -17.57 3.85
CA TRP A 50 -6.54 -17.01 4.95
C TRP A 50 -7.22 -17.07 6.31
N THR A 51 -8.54 -17.09 6.35
CA THR A 51 -9.31 -17.13 7.60
C THR A 51 -9.44 -18.57 8.13
N ALA A 52 -9.58 -19.55 7.24
CA ALA A 52 -9.82 -20.95 7.59
C ALA A 52 -8.81 -21.59 8.57
N PRO A 53 -7.48 -21.31 8.49
CA PRO A 53 -6.53 -21.80 9.49
C PRO A 53 -6.80 -21.29 10.91
N ASN A 54 -7.37 -20.09 11.08
CA ASN A 54 -7.74 -19.56 12.40
C ASN A 54 -8.90 -20.33 13.02
N ASP A 55 -9.76 -20.92 12.17
CA ASP A 55 -10.85 -21.81 12.56
C ASP A 55 -10.42 -23.29 12.63
N MET A 56 -9.11 -23.57 12.55
CA MET A 56 -8.51 -24.91 12.58
C MET A 56 -8.94 -25.82 11.40
N VAL A 57 -9.36 -25.24 10.28
CA VAL A 57 -9.76 -25.96 9.07
C VAL A 57 -8.91 -25.56 7.85
N PRO A 58 -7.57 -25.69 7.91
CA PRO A 58 -6.73 -25.32 6.78
C PRO A 58 -6.99 -26.22 5.56
N GLU A 59 -7.31 -25.61 4.43
CA GLU A 59 -7.55 -26.35 3.17
C GLU A 59 -6.27 -26.60 2.38
N ARG A 60 -5.34 -25.66 2.42
CA ARG A 60 -4.00 -25.78 1.82
C ARG A 60 -3.03 -24.79 2.48
N PRO A 61 -1.72 -24.96 2.30
CA PRO A 61 -0.75 -23.92 2.63
C PRO A 61 -1.02 -22.63 1.84
N MET A 62 -0.90 -21.50 2.52
CA MET A 62 -0.99 -20.16 1.93
C MET A 62 0.40 -19.59 1.73
N VAL A 63 0.65 -18.97 0.57
CA VAL A 63 1.96 -18.44 0.19
C VAL A 63 1.90 -16.92 0.05
N TRP A 64 2.78 -16.23 0.78
CA TRP A 64 2.90 -14.79 0.69
C TRP A 64 4.37 -14.36 0.59
N ALA A 65 4.72 -13.65 -0.49
CA ALA A 65 6.04 -13.07 -0.68
C ALA A 65 6.13 -11.70 0.02
N ASN A 66 6.55 -11.65 1.28
CA ASN A 66 6.54 -10.40 2.06
C ASN A 66 7.82 -9.56 1.89
N GLU A 67 8.99 -10.20 1.77
CA GLU A 67 10.28 -9.52 1.66
C GLU A 67 10.78 -9.59 0.22
N ILE A 68 10.53 -8.51 -0.54
CA ILE A 68 10.89 -8.40 -1.95
C ILE A 68 12.05 -7.41 -2.09
N CYS A 69 13.06 -7.77 -2.88
CA CYS A 69 14.18 -6.90 -3.27
C CYS A 69 13.72 -5.85 -4.29
N TRP A 70 12.85 -4.91 -3.87
CA TRP A 70 12.16 -3.97 -4.77
C TRP A 70 13.07 -3.23 -5.78
N ASN A 71 14.30 -2.91 -5.37
CA ASN A 71 15.28 -2.24 -6.24
C ASN A 71 15.76 -3.08 -7.43
N GLU A 72 15.56 -4.40 -7.39
CA GLU A 72 15.94 -5.36 -8.45
C GLU A 72 14.75 -5.76 -9.32
N MET A 73 13.54 -5.32 -8.98
CA MET A 73 12.30 -5.77 -9.61
C MET A 73 11.79 -4.86 -10.73
N GLU A 74 12.41 -3.70 -10.97
CA GLU A 74 11.95 -2.76 -12.01
C GLU A 74 11.87 -3.47 -13.38
N HIS A 75 10.70 -3.38 -14.00
CA HIS A 75 10.39 -3.98 -15.29
C HIS A 75 9.36 -3.10 -15.98
N ASN A 76 9.64 -2.71 -17.24
CA ASN A 76 8.76 -1.88 -18.07
C ASN A 76 8.24 -0.59 -17.41
N GLU A 77 9.03 0.03 -16.54
CA GLU A 77 8.70 1.29 -15.85
C GLU A 77 7.49 1.18 -14.90
N GLU A 78 7.09 -0.04 -14.52
CA GLU A 78 5.95 -0.28 -13.64
C GLU A 78 6.19 0.25 -12.22
N LEU A 79 7.44 0.22 -11.74
CA LEU A 79 7.84 0.71 -10.41
C LEU A 79 8.40 2.15 -10.44
N THR A 80 8.48 2.75 -11.63
CA THR A 80 9.03 4.10 -11.81
C THR A 80 8.03 5.15 -11.33
N LEU A 81 8.45 5.96 -10.35
CA LEU A 81 7.61 7.00 -9.75
C LEU A 81 7.47 8.21 -10.67
N GLN A 82 6.24 8.72 -10.81
CA GLN A 82 5.87 9.85 -11.64
C GLN A 82 5.46 11.08 -10.81
N CYS A 83 5.07 10.90 -9.55
CA CYS A 83 4.75 12.01 -8.66
C CYS A 83 6.00 12.83 -8.34
N GLU A 84 5.82 14.13 -8.12
CA GLU A 84 6.91 15.04 -7.73
C GLU A 84 6.94 15.27 -6.21
N GLY A 85 5.76 15.42 -5.59
CA GLY A 85 5.64 15.70 -4.16
C GLY A 85 6.10 14.53 -3.29
N GLY A 86 6.88 14.80 -2.24
CA GLY A 86 7.45 13.76 -1.37
C GLY A 86 6.41 12.82 -0.76
N TRP A 87 5.31 13.36 -0.26
CA TRP A 87 4.19 12.54 0.25
C TRP A 87 3.52 11.72 -0.85
N ALA A 88 3.27 12.33 -2.01
CA ALA A 88 2.61 11.69 -3.14
C ALA A 88 3.45 10.54 -3.73
N ARG A 89 4.77 10.72 -3.83
CA ARG A 89 5.72 9.68 -4.23
C ARG A 89 5.68 8.47 -3.31
N GLU A 90 5.55 8.68 -2.01
CA GLU A 90 5.45 7.58 -1.06
C GLU A 90 4.14 6.80 -1.23
N GLN A 91 3.01 7.50 -1.45
CA GLN A 91 1.75 6.84 -1.75
C GLN A 91 1.79 6.08 -3.08
N GLU A 92 2.39 6.69 -4.11
CA GLU A 92 2.57 6.08 -5.42
C GLU A 92 3.39 4.79 -5.31
N ARG A 93 4.51 4.83 -4.58
CA ARG A 93 5.38 3.66 -4.33
C ARG A 93 4.60 2.51 -3.72
N VAL A 94 3.81 2.77 -2.68
CA VAL A 94 3.00 1.75 -2.01
C VAL A 94 1.99 1.13 -2.98
N LEU A 95 1.28 1.95 -3.75
CA LEU A 95 0.29 1.47 -4.72
C LEU A 95 0.94 0.64 -5.84
N ARG A 96 2.04 1.14 -6.44
CA ARG A 96 2.77 0.44 -7.50
C ARG A 96 3.33 -0.89 -7.02
N HIS A 97 3.91 -0.94 -5.83
CA HIS A 97 4.44 -2.19 -5.28
C HIS A 97 3.35 -3.25 -5.11
N GLU A 98 2.18 -2.88 -4.59
CA GLU A 98 1.07 -3.81 -4.40
C GLU A 98 0.48 -4.29 -5.74
N ILE A 99 0.31 -3.39 -6.70
CA ILE A 99 -0.17 -3.73 -8.05
C ILE A 99 0.86 -4.60 -8.78
N TYR A 100 2.14 -4.27 -8.69
CA TYR A 100 3.23 -5.06 -9.27
C TYR A 100 3.27 -6.46 -8.66
N GLN A 101 3.16 -6.55 -7.32
CA GLN A 101 3.11 -7.84 -6.64
C GLN A 101 1.92 -8.68 -7.12
N TRP A 102 0.73 -8.08 -7.27
CA TRP A 102 -0.42 -8.77 -7.84
C TRP A 102 -0.15 -9.30 -9.26
N ASN A 103 0.47 -8.48 -10.11
CA ASN A 103 0.69 -8.82 -11.51
C ASN A 103 1.78 -9.89 -11.72
N HIS A 104 2.85 -9.86 -10.92
CA HIS A 104 4.05 -10.67 -11.19
C HIS A 104 4.34 -11.73 -10.12
N LEU A 105 3.85 -11.52 -8.89
CA LEU A 105 4.10 -12.37 -7.72
C LEU A 105 2.80 -12.62 -6.91
N PRO A 106 1.66 -12.99 -7.56
CA PRO A 106 0.36 -12.94 -6.92
C PRO A 106 0.26 -13.81 -5.67
N GLY A 107 0.89 -14.99 -5.66
CA GLY A 107 0.80 -15.95 -4.55
C GLY A 107 -0.64 -16.07 -4.06
N ASP A 108 -0.82 -15.86 -2.75
CA ASP A 108 -2.12 -15.72 -2.12
C ASP A 108 -2.34 -14.30 -1.55
N ILE A 109 -1.90 -13.24 -2.23
CA ILE A 109 -2.14 -11.88 -1.72
C ILE A 109 -3.62 -11.50 -1.80
N VAL A 110 -4.07 -10.70 -0.83
CA VAL A 110 -5.40 -10.08 -0.83
C VAL A 110 -5.24 -8.58 -1.07
N VAL A 111 -5.73 -8.09 -2.20
CA VAL A 111 -5.78 -6.66 -2.51
C VAL A 111 -7.14 -6.12 -2.10
N SER A 112 -7.16 -5.04 -1.32
CA SER A 112 -8.40 -4.43 -0.81
C SER A 112 -8.50 -2.95 -1.19
N THR A 113 -9.71 -2.49 -1.53
CA THR A 113 -9.98 -1.08 -1.85
C THR A 113 -9.68 -0.16 -0.66
N ARG A 114 -9.96 -0.63 0.56
CA ARG A 114 -9.50 0.05 1.77
C ARG A 114 -8.06 -0.42 2.00
N GLY A 115 -7.12 0.51 2.16
CA GLY A 115 -5.72 0.18 2.48
C GLY A 115 -5.65 -1.00 3.45
N SER A 116 -5.00 -2.09 3.03
CA SER A 116 -5.19 -3.39 3.67
C SER A 116 -4.68 -3.35 5.11
N ASN A 117 -5.39 -4.02 6.03
CA ASN A 117 -4.99 -4.10 7.44
C ASN A 117 -3.64 -4.82 7.64
N ALA A 118 -3.22 -5.66 6.71
CA ALA A 118 -1.91 -6.33 6.75
C ALA A 118 -0.74 -5.36 6.54
N GLN A 119 -0.97 -4.24 5.84
CA GLN A 119 0.02 -3.16 5.64
C GLN A 119 -0.07 -2.06 6.72
N ARG A 120 -1.03 -2.14 7.67
CA ARG A 120 -1.27 -1.12 8.73
C ARG A 120 -0.28 -1.16 9.90
N ARG A 121 0.99 -1.45 9.67
CA ARG A 121 2.02 -1.13 10.68
C ARG A 121 2.61 0.26 10.52
N PHE A 122 2.49 0.88 9.35
CA PHE A 122 2.92 2.25 9.12
C PHE A 122 2.08 2.87 8.00
N THR A 123 1.15 3.77 8.34
CA THR A 123 0.58 4.89 7.52
C THR A 123 -0.88 5.17 7.91
N ALA A 124 -1.19 6.44 8.15
CA ALA A 124 -2.54 6.93 8.38
C ALA A 124 -3.41 6.81 7.09
N PRO A 125 -4.73 6.62 7.22
CA PRO A 125 -5.60 6.27 6.09
C PRO A 125 -5.77 7.41 5.07
N ILE A 126 -5.40 7.14 3.82
CA ILE A 126 -5.50 8.01 2.63
C ILE A 126 -6.91 8.63 2.42
N LEU A 127 -7.98 7.91 2.78
CA LEU A 127 -9.36 8.38 2.60
C LEU A 127 -9.76 9.49 3.59
N GLU A 128 -9.09 9.60 4.73
CA GLU A 128 -9.41 10.59 5.76
C GLU A 128 -8.83 11.99 5.43
N LEU A 129 -7.78 12.03 4.60
CA LEU A 129 -7.20 13.28 4.08
C LEU A 129 -7.98 13.84 2.87
N LEU A 130 -8.61 12.98 2.08
CA LEU A 130 -9.32 13.39 0.86
C LEU A 130 -10.80 13.75 1.11
N SER A 131 -11.33 13.52 2.31
CA SER A 131 -12.75 13.74 2.64
C SER A 131 -13.03 14.94 3.56
N ARG A 132 -12.03 15.75 3.95
CA ARG A 132 -12.27 16.92 4.82
C ARG A 132 -12.57 18.18 3.98
N PRO A 133 -13.72 18.85 4.21
CA PRO A 133 -13.96 20.16 3.61
C PRO A 133 -13.00 21.20 4.20
N ILE A 134 -12.52 22.12 3.35
CA ILE A 134 -11.55 23.19 3.66
C ILE A 134 -12.03 24.15 4.78
N SER A 135 -13.29 24.08 5.21
CA SER A 135 -13.92 25.06 6.09
C SER A 135 -13.95 24.71 7.59
N ALA A 136 -13.09 23.80 8.08
CA ALA A 136 -13.02 23.50 9.51
C ALA A 136 -11.57 23.38 10.01
N LEU A 137 -10.92 24.53 10.13
CA LEU A 137 -9.86 24.80 11.10
C LEU A 137 -10.45 25.63 12.24
#